data_AF-A0ABD2N606-F1
#
_entry.id   AF-A0ABD2N606-F1
#
_cell.length_a   1.000
_cell.length_b   1.000
_cell.length_c   1.000
_cell.angle_alpha   90.00
_cell.angle_beta   90.00
_cell.angle_gamma   90.00
#
_symmetry.space_group_name_H-M   'P 1'
#
loop_
_entity.id
_entity.type
_entity.pdbx_description
1 polymer ?
#
loop_
_entity_poly.entity_id
_entity_poly.type
_entity_poly.pdbx_seq_one_letter_code
_entity_poly.pdbx_strand_id
1 'polypeptide(L)'
;MQGISDKFNQLECFLATSKAPDVFCITESWLDQLECSALSLEGWSTASSFGRTQHRRGVENLSAGVVGCDFSDHRIQQAQMVIPVTVPGVLSEECRPLTEKGFFDMHNNLQNQNYDFLGTEHVDVHEAFRAFQQSFVDCFRTAFPKRRLRGKIRDAGLKWLTEELRNMRDQVTLVNELFFLYGSAELKALRNKLRLKYRLSIKNAKIRAYDKMIENSANPVKSMWNLINKRRTTSDSVKPRLNSGEFKEYFTSVPHTLSVRKTMVSYSGGMFLRICISGLQK
;
A
#
# COMPACT_ATOMS: atom_id res chain seq x y z
N MET A 1 18.02 -15.15 22.81
CA MET A 1 17.93 -14.14 21.74
C MET A 1 16.58 -13.48 21.88
N GLN A 2 16.52 -12.17 22.10
CA GLN A 2 15.25 -11.44 22.18
C GLN A 2 14.81 -11.07 20.76
N GLY A 3 13.73 -11.66 20.28
CA GLY A 3 13.13 -11.32 18.99
C GLY A 3 12.27 -10.05 19.07
N ILE A 4 11.87 -9.51 17.92
CA ILE A 4 10.91 -8.38 17.89
C ILE A 4 9.57 -8.76 18.55
N SER A 5 9.24 -10.05 18.55
CA SER A 5 8.06 -10.63 19.20
C SER A 5 7.97 -10.24 20.68
N ASP A 6 9.11 -10.21 21.38
CA ASP A 6 9.16 -9.98 22.82
C ASP A 6 9.08 -8.49 23.17
N LYS A 7 9.34 -7.63 22.18
CA LYS A 7 9.35 -6.16 22.31
C LYS A 7 8.19 -5.49 21.58
N PHE A 8 7.22 -6.27 21.11
CA PHE A 8 6.13 -5.77 20.27
C PHE A 8 5.31 -4.67 20.97
N ASN A 9 4.94 -4.88 22.23
CA ASN A 9 4.20 -3.89 23.02
C ASN A 9 4.99 -2.59 23.25
N GLN A 10 6.31 -2.68 23.40
CA GLN A 10 7.17 -1.49 23.56
C GLN A 10 7.26 -0.70 22.26
N LEU A 11 7.33 -1.42 21.12
CA LEU A 11 7.30 -0.81 19.80
C LEU A 11 5.96 -0.09 19.55
N GLU A 12 4.83 -0.70 19.90
CA GLU A 12 3.51 -0.05 19.80
C GLU A 12 3.44 1.23 20.64
N CYS A 13 3.88 1.18 21.89
CA CYS A 13 3.94 2.37 22.74
C CYS A 13 4.82 3.48 22.15
N PHE A 14 5.98 3.13 21.57
CA PHE A 14 6.87 4.09 20.92
C PHE A 14 6.23 4.73 19.67
N LEU A 15 5.50 3.95 18.87
CA LEU A 15 4.84 4.44 17.67
C LEU A 15 3.56 5.23 17.97
N ALA A 16 2.96 5.05 19.15
CA ALA A 16 1.81 5.82 19.62
C ALA A 16 2.18 7.22 20.13
N THR A 17 3.46 7.49 20.41
CA THR A 17 3.92 8.81 20.88
C THR A 17 3.81 9.88 19.80
N SER A 18 3.55 11.14 20.20
CA SER A 18 3.38 12.30 19.29
C SER A 18 4.60 12.65 18.43
N LYS A 19 5.74 11.99 18.65
CA LYS A 19 7.00 12.15 17.90
C LYS A 19 7.34 10.93 17.03
N ALA A 20 6.35 10.09 16.71
CA ALA A 20 6.61 8.94 15.86
C ALA A 20 7.06 9.39 14.44
N PRO A 21 8.02 8.68 13.82
CA PRO A 21 8.49 9.03 12.48
C PRO A 21 7.41 8.75 11.42
N ASP A 22 7.52 9.31 10.21
CA ASP A 22 6.61 8.92 9.12
C ASP A 22 6.90 7.51 8.59
N VAL A 23 8.17 7.08 8.73
CA VAL A 23 8.68 5.79 8.30
C VAL A 23 9.62 5.24 9.36
N PHE A 24 9.43 3.98 9.72
CA PHE A 24 10.31 3.25 10.64
C PHE A 24 10.78 1.94 10.02
N CYS A 25 12.04 1.57 10.30
CA CYS A 25 12.67 0.37 9.77
C CYS A 25 13.08 -0.54 10.92
N ILE A 26 12.56 -1.77 10.92
CA ILE A 26 12.99 -2.83 11.83
C ILE A 26 14.02 -3.67 11.11
N THR A 27 15.22 -3.77 11.67
CA THR A 27 16.24 -4.73 11.25
C THR A 27 16.29 -5.88 12.22
N GLU A 28 16.66 -7.07 11.74
CA GLU A 28 16.86 -8.24 12.61
C GLU A 28 15.58 -8.61 13.37
N SER A 29 14.43 -8.54 12.69
CA SER A 29 13.14 -8.88 13.32
C SER A 29 13.05 -10.35 13.72
N TRP A 30 13.85 -11.23 13.08
CA TRP A 30 13.78 -12.70 13.18
C TRP A 30 12.41 -13.29 12.80
N LEU A 31 11.54 -12.48 12.19
CA LEU A 31 10.26 -12.93 11.69
C LEU A 31 10.43 -13.59 10.33
N ASP A 32 9.62 -14.61 10.06
CA ASP A 32 9.49 -15.15 8.71
C ASP A 32 8.54 -14.29 7.83
N GLN A 33 8.37 -14.69 6.57
CA GLN A 33 7.54 -13.93 5.63
C GLN A 33 6.04 -13.98 5.96
N LEU A 34 5.55 -15.05 6.58
CA LEU A 34 4.16 -15.19 7.03
C LEU A 34 3.91 -14.31 8.25
N GLU A 35 4.82 -14.31 9.21
CA GLU A 35 4.80 -13.49 10.41
C GLU A 35 4.89 -12.01 10.08
N CYS A 36 5.74 -11.61 9.12
CA CYS A 36 5.79 -10.23 8.63
C CYS A 36 4.49 -9.77 7.97
N SER A 37 3.80 -10.70 7.31
CA SER A 37 2.50 -10.43 6.70
C SER A 37 1.37 -10.37 7.73
N ALA A 38 1.57 -10.99 8.90
CA ALA A 38 0.65 -10.99 10.02
C ALA A 38 0.88 -9.82 10.99
N LEU A 39 2.08 -9.23 10.97
CA LEU A 39 2.44 -8.06 11.78
C LEU A 39 1.56 -6.87 11.39
N SER A 40 0.69 -6.47 12.30
CA SER A 40 -0.25 -5.36 12.12
C SER A 40 -0.09 -4.41 13.30
N LEU A 41 0.46 -3.23 13.04
CA LEU A 41 0.58 -2.15 14.00
C LEU A 41 -0.54 -1.14 13.73
N GLU A 42 -1.32 -0.76 14.75
CA GLU A 42 -2.46 0.14 14.57
C GLU A 42 -2.03 1.51 14.04
N GLY A 43 -2.61 1.95 12.92
CA GLY A 43 -2.24 3.22 12.26
C GLY A 43 -1.03 3.13 11.32
N TRP A 44 -0.41 1.95 11.21
CA TRP A 44 0.79 1.73 10.41
C TRP A 44 0.55 0.65 9.35
N SER A 45 1.26 0.77 8.23
CA SER A 45 1.21 -0.21 7.15
C SER A 45 2.61 -0.65 6.74
N THR A 46 2.80 -1.96 6.58
CA THR A 46 4.08 -2.50 6.09
C THR A 46 4.27 -2.10 4.64
N ALA A 47 5.26 -1.24 4.39
CA ALA A 47 5.60 -0.76 3.05
C ALA A 47 6.41 -1.81 2.27
N SER A 48 7.36 -2.46 2.94
CA SER A 48 8.16 -3.54 2.34
C SER A 48 8.76 -4.45 3.40
N SER A 49 8.91 -5.74 3.08
CA SER A 49 9.73 -6.68 3.85
C SER A 49 10.66 -7.43 2.89
N PHE A 50 11.93 -7.58 3.28
CA PHE A 50 12.92 -8.25 2.44
C PHE A 50 13.93 -9.02 3.28
N GLY A 51 14.22 -10.24 2.83
CA GLY A 51 15.26 -11.12 3.39
C GLY A 51 16.53 -11.05 2.57
N ARG A 52 17.68 -11.25 3.23
CA ARG A 52 19.01 -11.24 2.61
C ARG A 52 19.15 -12.12 1.36
N THR A 53 18.30 -13.12 1.16
CA THR A 53 18.30 -13.95 -0.05
C THR A 53 17.88 -13.20 -1.32
N GLN A 54 17.34 -11.98 -1.21
CA GLN A 54 16.95 -11.15 -2.34
C GLN A 54 17.82 -9.90 -2.45
N HIS A 55 19.00 -10.02 -3.07
CA HIS A 55 19.83 -8.86 -3.43
C HIS A 55 19.14 -8.04 -4.54
N ARG A 56 18.49 -6.93 -4.17
CA ARG A 56 18.12 -5.86 -5.12
C ARG A 56 18.92 -4.59 -4.81
N ARG A 57 19.35 -3.93 -5.88
CA ARG A 57 20.37 -2.87 -5.96
C ARG A 57 20.02 -1.63 -5.12
N GLY A 58 21.04 -0.96 -4.62
CA GLY A 58 20.93 0.24 -3.78
C GLY A 58 20.33 1.44 -4.53
N VAL A 59 19.62 2.29 -3.78
CA VAL A 59 18.99 3.53 -4.26
C VAL A 59 19.96 4.69 -4.02
N GLU A 60 20.19 5.51 -5.05
CA GLU A 60 21.24 6.56 -5.06
C GLU A 60 20.88 7.85 -4.27
N ASN A 61 19.72 7.92 -3.61
CA ASN A 61 19.25 9.11 -2.87
C ASN A 61 18.94 8.79 -1.40
N LEU A 62 19.94 8.27 -0.67
CA LEU A 62 19.81 7.94 0.75
C LEU A 62 20.75 8.82 1.57
N SER A 63 20.21 9.66 2.45
CA SER A 63 20.98 10.24 3.54
C SER A 63 20.82 9.37 4.78
N ALA A 64 21.91 9.10 5.49
CA ALA A 64 21.89 8.29 6.72
C ALA A 64 22.46 9.08 7.89
N GLY A 65 21.85 8.91 9.07
CA GLY A 65 22.25 9.50 10.33
C GLY A 65 22.18 8.47 11.46
N VAL A 66 22.77 8.81 12.60
CA VAL A 66 22.74 7.96 13.80
C VAL A 66 22.08 8.74 14.92
N VAL A 67 21.02 8.18 15.50
CA VAL A 67 20.25 8.78 16.59
C VAL A 67 20.47 7.96 17.86
N GLY A 68 20.87 8.63 18.94
CA GLY A 68 20.93 8.01 20.27
C GLY A 68 19.51 7.74 20.77
N CYS A 69 19.27 6.54 21.29
CA CYS A 69 18.00 6.20 21.90
C CYS A 69 18.23 5.48 23.22
N ASP A 70 17.34 5.69 24.20
CA ASP A 70 17.48 5.07 25.53
C ASP A 70 16.88 3.66 25.60
N PHE A 71 16.38 3.13 24.47
CA PHE A 71 15.70 1.83 24.39
C PHE A 71 16.62 0.64 24.05
N SER A 72 17.84 0.93 23.61
CA SER A 72 18.87 -0.07 23.28
C SER A 72 20.25 0.49 23.59
N ASP A 73 21.14 -0.38 24.01
CA ASP A 73 22.59 -0.16 24.05
C ASP A 73 23.21 0.09 22.66
N HIS A 74 22.45 -0.12 21.58
CA HIS A 74 22.83 0.21 20.22
C HIS A 74 22.22 1.55 19.76
N ARG A 75 22.98 2.28 18.94
CA ARG A 75 22.49 3.53 18.33
C ARG A 75 21.57 3.22 17.15
N ILE A 76 20.46 3.95 17.02
CA ILE A 76 19.54 3.82 15.90
C ILE A 76 20.20 4.41 14.65
N GLN A 77 20.14 3.68 13.53
CA GLN A 77 20.48 4.24 12.22
C GLN A 77 19.21 4.77 11.57
N GLN A 78 19.15 6.08 11.34
CA GLN A 78 18.09 6.72 10.58
C GLN A 78 18.53 6.83 9.12
N ALA A 79 17.65 6.52 8.18
CA ALA A 79 17.87 6.79 6.77
C ALA A 79 16.70 7.59 6.21
N GLN A 80 16.98 8.70 5.56
CA GLN A 80 16.01 9.49 4.83
C GLN A 80 16.23 9.24 3.34
N MET A 81 15.13 8.88 2.66
CA MET A 81 15.15 8.59 1.22
C MET A 81 14.16 9.51 0.53
N VAL A 82 14.65 10.26 -0.47
CA VAL A 82 13.76 11.00 -1.38
C VAL A 82 13.39 10.04 -2.50
N ILE A 83 12.15 9.55 -2.47
CA ILE A 83 11.61 8.72 -3.55
C ILE A 83 11.02 9.67 -4.59
N PRO A 84 11.63 9.86 -5.77
CA PRO A 84 10.98 10.57 -6.85
C PRO A 84 9.78 9.73 -7.28
N VAL A 85 8.58 10.14 -6.86
CA VAL A 85 7.34 9.49 -7.28
C VAL A 85 7.10 9.90 -8.73
N THR A 86 7.71 9.16 -9.66
CA THR A 86 7.27 9.17 -11.05
C THR A 86 5.93 8.45 -11.06
N VAL A 87 4.85 9.21 -10.92
CA VAL A 87 3.51 8.66 -11.14
C VAL A 87 3.42 8.45 -12.64
N PRO A 88 3.45 7.21 -13.16
CA PRO A 88 3.19 7.00 -14.58
C PRO A 88 1.84 7.66 -14.89
N GLY A 89 1.77 8.40 -15.99
CA GLY A 89 0.64 9.22 -16.42
C GLY A 89 -0.61 8.40 -16.78
N VAL A 90 -1.07 7.57 -15.86
CA VAL A 90 -2.39 6.96 -15.90
C VAL A 90 -3.36 8.10 -15.72
N LEU A 91 -4.18 8.34 -16.75
CA LEU A 91 -5.32 9.25 -16.71
C LEU A 91 -6.15 8.91 -15.47
N SER A 92 -5.97 9.71 -14.43
CA SER A 92 -6.74 9.61 -13.19
C SER A 92 -8.00 10.40 -13.43
N GLU A 93 -9.09 9.72 -13.76
CA GLU A 93 -10.41 10.36 -13.73
C GLU A 93 -10.71 10.75 -12.27
N GLU A 94 -10.98 12.04 -12.04
CA GLU A 94 -11.53 12.50 -10.77
C GLU A 94 -13.03 12.27 -10.78
N CYS A 95 -13.54 11.49 -9.84
CA CYS A 95 -14.98 11.32 -9.66
C CYS A 95 -15.39 11.58 -8.21
N ARG A 96 -16.68 11.88 -7.99
CA ARG A 96 -17.31 11.91 -6.68
C ARG A 96 -18.29 10.72 -6.60
N PRO A 97 -17.94 9.61 -5.93
CA PRO A 97 -18.81 8.44 -5.92
C PRO A 97 -20.08 8.72 -5.12
N LEU A 98 -21.24 8.55 -5.73
CA LEU A 98 -22.54 8.69 -5.08
C LEU A 98 -22.90 7.39 -4.34
N THR A 99 -22.43 7.25 -3.10
CA THR A 99 -22.68 6.10 -2.25
C THR A 99 -23.87 6.34 -1.31
N GLU A 100 -24.53 5.28 -0.85
CA GLU A 100 -25.61 5.38 0.15
C GLU A 100 -25.16 6.11 1.43
N LYS A 101 -23.94 5.79 1.90
CA LYS A 101 -23.32 6.52 3.01
C LYS A 101 -23.22 8.02 2.70
N GLY A 102 -22.78 8.40 1.50
CA GLY A 102 -22.68 9.80 1.11
C GLY A 102 -24.05 10.49 1.08
N PHE A 103 -25.11 9.81 0.64
CA PHE A 103 -26.46 10.34 0.74
C PHE A 103 -26.92 10.54 2.20
N PHE A 104 -26.64 9.57 3.07
CA PHE A 104 -26.92 9.68 4.50
C PHE A 104 -26.14 10.84 5.15
N ASP A 105 -24.85 10.96 4.86
CA ASP A 105 -24.00 12.05 5.36
C ASP A 105 -24.51 13.41 4.84
N MET A 106 -24.90 13.50 3.56
CA MET A 106 -25.48 14.72 2.98
C MET A 106 -26.79 15.11 3.66
N HIS A 107 -27.69 14.15 3.87
CA HIS A 107 -28.96 14.36 4.56
C HIS A 107 -28.75 14.93 5.95
N ASN A 108 -27.88 14.30 6.75
CA ASN A 108 -27.58 14.78 8.10
C ASN A 108 -26.93 16.16 8.09
N ASN A 109 -26.01 16.41 7.16
CA ASN A 109 -25.37 17.72 7.03
C ASN A 109 -26.38 18.81 6.72
N LEU A 110 -27.29 18.58 5.75
CA LEU A 110 -28.33 19.53 5.37
C LEU A 110 -29.33 19.77 6.49
N GLN A 111 -29.72 18.73 7.24
CA GLN A 111 -30.64 18.84 8.36
C GLN A 111 -30.06 19.66 9.52
N ASN A 112 -28.73 19.62 9.70
CA ASN A 112 -28.03 20.35 10.76
C ASN A 112 -27.57 21.76 10.35
N GLN A 113 -27.83 22.20 9.11
CA GLN A 113 -27.56 23.58 8.71
C GLN A 113 -28.58 24.54 9.34
N ASN A 114 -28.12 25.73 9.72
CA ASN A 114 -29.00 26.82 10.12
C ASN A 114 -29.50 27.56 8.86
N TYR A 115 -30.82 27.69 8.71
CA TYR A 115 -31.47 28.38 7.59
C TYR A 115 -32.24 29.64 8.01
N ASP A 116 -32.00 30.17 9.22
CA ASP A 116 -32.72 31.31 9.79
C ASP A 116 -32.56 32.58 8.92
N PHE A 117 -31.46 32.69 8.17
CA PHE A 117 -31.18 33.78 7.24
C PHE A 117 -32.17 33.88 6.06
N LEU A 118 -32.97 32.84 5.79
CA LEU A 118 -34.02 32.88 4.76
C LEU A 118 -35.23 33.72 5.20
N GLY A 119 -35.42 33.93 6.51
CA GLY A 119 -36.56 34.66 7.07
C GLY A 119 -36.26 36.10 7.49
N THR A 120 -35.02 36.55 7.39
CA THR A 120 -34.61 37.90 7.82
C THR A 120 -35.02 38.98 6.81
N GLU A 121 -35.87 39.92 7.24
CA GLU A 121 -36.44 41.01 6.40
C GLU A 121 -35.41 41.94 5.74
N HIS A 122 -34.17 41.94 6.23
CA HIS A 122 -33.12 42.86 5.77
C HIS A 122 -32.07 42.22 4.85
N VAL A 123 -32.24 40.96 4.46
CA VAL A 123 -31.30 40.27 3.55
C VAL A 123 -31.84 40.34 2.13
N ASP A 124 -30.99 40.75 1.20
CA ASP A 124 -31.32 40.73 -0.22
C ASP A 124 -31.60 39.29 -0.69
N VAL A 125 -32.64 39.11 -1.51
CA VAL A 125 -33.09 37.79 -1.97
C VAL A 125 -31.97 37.03 -2.70
N HIS A 126 -31.13 37.74 -3.48
CA HIS A 126 -30.02 37.10 -4.16
C HIS A 126 -28.92 36.69 -3.20
N GLU A 127 -28.67 37.48 -2.15
CA GLU A 127 -27.72 37.14 -1.10
C GLU A 127 -28.17 35.91 -0.31
N ALA A 128 -29.44 35.85 0.10
CA ALA A 128 -30.03 34.69 0.76
C ALA A 128 -29.96 33.44 -0.12
N PHE A 129 -30.32 33.53 -1.40
CA PHE A 129 -30.22 32.40 -2.32
C PHE A 129 -28.77 31.93 -2.49
N ARG A 130 -27.81 32.85 -2.60
CA ARG A 130 -26.39 32.51 -2.71
C ARG A 130 -25.88 31.79 -1.46
N ALA A 131 -26.25 32.26 -0.28
CA ALA A 131 -25.88 31.63 0.99
C ALA A 131 -26.44 30.20 1.10
N PHE A 132 -27.72 30.01 0.75
CA PHE A 132 -28.34 28.68 0.68
C PHE A 132 -27.63 27.76 -0.32
N GLN A 133 -27.40 28.24 -1.54
CA GLN A 133 -26.74 27.46 -2.59
C GLN A 133 -25.32 27.04 -2.17
N GLN A 134 -24.58 27.95 -1.53
CA GLN A 134 -23.23 27.68 -1.06
C GLN A 134 -23.23 26.62 0.03
N SER A 135 -24.12 26.73 1.03
CA SER A 135 -24.30 25.72 2.07
C SER A 135 -24.60 24.33 1.47
N PHE A 136 -25.52 24.24 0.52
CA PHE A 136 -25.83 23.00 -0.18
C PHE A 136 -24.60 22.40 -0.90
N VAL A 137 -23.86 23.24 -1.64
CA VAL A 137 -22.65 22.82 -2.36
C VAL A 137 -21.59 22.33 -1.39
N ASP A 138 -21.44 22.95 -0.22
CA ASP A 138 -20.46 22.56 0.78
C ASP A 138 -20.85 21.26 1.50
N CYS A 139 -22.14 21.07 1.82
CA CYS A 139 -22.66 19.78 2.27
C CYS A 139 -22.40 18.68 1.24
N PHE A 140 -22.65 18.94 -0.05
CA PHE A 140 -22.39 18.01 -1.15
C PHE A 140 -20.89 17.67 -1.28
N ARG A 141 -20.02 18.68 -1.25
CA ARG A 141 -18.56 18.48 -1.37
C ARG A 141 -17.99 17.67 -0.22
N THR A 142 -18.54 17.86 0.98
CA THR A 142 -18.17 17.14 2.21
C THR A 142 -18.66 15.69 2.16
N ALA A 143 -19.91 15.47 1.79
CA ALA A 143 -20.51 14.13 1.71
C ALA A 143 -19.94 13.28 0.56
N PHE A 144 -19.58 13.89 -0.56
CA PHE A 144 -19.07 13.21 -1.75
C PHE A 144 -17.66 13.71 -2.11
N PRO A 145 -16.63 13.45 -1.30
CA PRO A 145 -15.29 13.96 -1.57
C PRO A 145 -14.77 13.46 -2.93
N LYS A 146 -14.01 14.32 -3.62
CA LYS A 146 -13.35 13.91 -4.87
C LYS A 146 -12.41 12.75 -4.59
N ARG A 147 -12.47 11.73 -5.44
CA ARG A 147 -11.53 10.62 -5.43
C ARG A 147 -10.89 10.49 -6.79
N ARG A 148 -9.58 10.30 -6.76
CA ARG A 148 -8.81 9.89 -7.93
C ARG A 148 -9.03 8.39 -8.12
N LEU A 149 -9.80 8.04 -9.14
CA LEU A 149 -9.89 6.65 -9.53
C LEU A 149 -8.64 6.33 -10.34
N ARG A 150 -7.80 5.45 -9.81
CA ARG A 150 -6.83 4.78 -10.65
C ARG A 150 -7.64 3.94 -11.63
N GLY A 151 -7.60 4.31 -12.90
CA GLY A 151 -8.12 3.47 -13.97
C GLY A 151 -7.55 2.08 -13.75
N LYS A 152 -8.39 1.13 -13.30
CA LYS A 152 -7.97 -0.26 -13.25
C LYS A 152 -7.61 -0.59 -14.68
N ILE A 153 -6.40 -1.05 -14.92
CA ILE A 153 -6.06 -1.75 -16.16
C ILE A 153 -7.15 -2.81 -16.28
N ARG A 154 -8.12 -2.57 -17.16
CA ARG A 154 -9.23 -3.50 -17.31
C ARG A 154 -8.57 -4.77 -17.81
N ASP A 155 -8.59 -5.83 -17.00
CA ASP A 155 -8.27 -7.18 -17.46
C ASP A 155 -9.08 -7.36 -18.74
N ALA A 156 -8.42 -7.44 -19.91
CA ALA A 156 -8.93 -7.11 -21.24
C ALA A 156 -10.25 -7.82 -21.64
N GLY A 157 -11.37 -7.43 -21.02
CA GLY A 157 -12.64 -8.14 -21.11
C GLY A 157 -12.69 -9.52 -20.46
N LEU A 158 -11.66 -9.93 -19.70
CA LEU A 158 -11.60 -11.31 -19.16
C LEU A 158 -12.58 -11.48 -17.98
N LYS A 159 -13.74 -12.07 -18.25
CA LYS A 159 -14.78 -12.35 -17.25
C LYS A 159 -14.42 -13.58 -16.39
N TRP A 160 -13.52 -13.40 -15.42
CA TRP A 160 -13.17 -14.46 -14.46
C TRP A 160 -14.04 -14.46 -13.19
N LEU A 161 -14.76 -13.36 -12.91
CA LEU A 161 -15.60 -13.23 -11.74
C LEU A 161 -16.97 -13.88 -11.98
N THR A 162 -17.19 -15.03 -11.37
CA THR A 162 -18.46 -15.79 -11.42
C THR A 162 -19.42 -15.35 -10.32
N GLU A 163 -20.70 -15.73 -10.45
CA GLU A 163 -21.72 -15.48 -9.42
C GLU A 163 -21.38 -16.15 -8.10
N GLU A 164 -20.85 -17.37 -8.15
CA GLU A 164 -20.36 -18.10 -6.96
C GLU A 164 -19.32 -17.29 -6.19
N LEU A 165 -18.38 -16.62 -6.88
CA LEU A 165 -17.38 -15.79 -6.22
C LEU A 165 -17.98 -14.52 -5.61
N ARG A 166 -19.06 -13.97 -6.19
CA ARG A 166 -19.80 -12.84 -5.58
C ARG A 166 -20.45 -13.30 -4.28
N ASN A 167 -21.14 -14.44 -4.31
CA ASN A 167 -21.73 -15.03 -3.11
C ASN A 167 -20.70 -15.30 -2.01
N MET A 168 -19.52 -15.85 -2.37
CA MET A 168 -18.44 -16.06 -1.41
C MET A 168 -17.89 -14.75 -0.83
N ARG A 169 -17.79 -13.69 -1.64
CA ARG A 169 -17.39 -12.36 -1.17
C ARG A 169 -18.39 -11.83 -0.15
N ASP A 170 -19.68 -11.93 -0.47
CA ASP A 170 -20.74 -11.39 0.38
C ASP A 170 -20.84 -12.17 1.70
N GLN A 171 -20.63 -13.48 1.68
CA GLN A 171 -20.47 -14.29 2.90
C GLN A 171 -19.27 -13.84 3.76
N VAL A 172 -18.12 -13.55 3.13
CA VAL A 172 -16.95 -13.03 3.86
C VAL A 172 -17.25 -11.66 4.48
N THR A 173 -17.95 -10.78 3.76
CA THR A 173 -18.37 -9.46 4.25
C THR A 173 -19.29 -9.60 5.47
N LEU A 174 -20.34 -10.41 5.36
CA LEU A 174 -21.29 -10.65 6.45
C LEU A 174 -20.60 -11.17 7.71
N VAL A 175 -19.77 -12.22 7.58
CA VAL A 175 -19.07 -12.79 8.75
C VAL A 175 -18.06 -11.81 9.34
N ASN A 176 -17.48 -10.94 8.51
CA ASN A 176 -16.58 -9.89 8.99
C ASN A 176 -17.34 -8.82 9.79
N GLU A 177 -18.54 -8.43 9.35
CA GLU A 177 -19.43 -7.52 10.09
C GLU A 177 -19.87 -8.13 11.42
N LEU A 178 -20.32 -9.40 11.42
CA LEU A 178 -20.66 -10.12 12.65
C LEU A 178 -19.47 -10.21 13.61
N PHE A 179 -18.27 -10.47 13.10
CA PHE A 179 -17.06 -10.48 13.92
C PHE A 179 -16.79 -9.11 14.56
N PHE A 180 -16.99 -8.00 13.84
CA PHE A 180 -16.84 -6.66 14.41
C PHE A 180 -17.87 -6.34 15.49
N LEU A 181 -19.10 -6.86 15.36
CA LEU A 181 -20.16 -6.64 16.34
C LEU A 181 -19.96 -7.46 17.62
N TYR A 182 -19.56 -8.74 17.49
CA TYR A 182 -19.58 -9.69 18.62
C TYR A 182 -18.19 -10.12 19.11
N GLY A 183 -17.13 -10.03 18.28
CA GLY A 183 -15.76 -10.34 18.68
C GLY A 183 -15.46 -11.80 19.06
N SER A 184 -16.35 -12.76 18.79
CA SER A 184 -16.19 -14.15 19.25
C SER A 184 -15.04 -14.91 18.58
N ALA A 185 -14.44 -15.87 19.29
CA ALA A 185 -13.35 -16.71 18.79
C ALA A 185 -13.80 -17.61 17.62
N GLU A 186 -15.04 -18.12 17.69
CA GLU A 186 -15.67 -18.94 16.65
C GLU A 186 -15.87 -18.12 15.37
N LEU A 187 -16.35 -16.88 15.49
CA LEU A 187 -16.49 -15.96 14.37
C LEU A 187 -15.14 -15.63 13.75
N LYS A 188 -14.10 -15.42 14.55
CA LYS A 188 -12.72 -15.20 14.07
C LYS A 188 -12.24 -16.40 13.24
N ALA A 189 -12.44 -17.62 13.74
CA ALA A 189 -12.06 -18.85 13.05
C ALA A 189 -12.84 -19.04 11.73
N LEU A 190 -14.16 -18.85 11.77
CA LEU A 190 -15.03 -18.94 10.60
C LEU A 190 -14.64 -17.91 9.53
N ARG A 191 -14.41 -16.65 9.93
CA ARG A 191 -13.95 -15.57 9.05
C ARG A 191 -12.65 -15.95 8.34
N ASN A 192 -11.67 -16.45 9.09
CA ASN A 192 -10.38 -16.84 8.53
C ASN A 192 -10.53 -18.00 7.53
N LYS A 193 -11.35 -19.00 7.87
CA LYS A 193 -11.68 -20.12 6.98
C LYS A 193 -12.32 -19.64 5.66
N LEU A 194 -13.34 -18.79 5.74
CA LEU A 194 -14.02 -18.26 4.54
C LEU A 194 -13.10 -17.38 3.69
N ARG A 195 -12.26 -16.53 4.33
CA ARG A 195 -11.27 -15.71 3.62
C ARG A 195 -10.26 -16.57 2.87
N LEU A 196 -9.77 -17.65 3.49
CA LEU A 196 -8.87 -18.59 2.83
C LEU A 196 -9.56 -19.26 1.64
N LYS A 197 -10.76 -19.80 1.83
CA LYS A 197 -11.55 -20.44 0.77
C LYS A 197 -11.78 -19.48 -0.40
N TYR A 198 -12.21 -18.25 -0.13
CA TYR A 198 -12.46 -17.22 -1.16
C TYR A 198 -11.19 -16.86 -1.93
N ARG A 199 -10.05 -16.68 -1.24
CA ARG A 199 -8.76 -16.41 -1.88
C ARG A 199 -8.35 -17.54 -2.83
N LEU A 200 -8.50 -18.79 -2.41
CA LEU A 200 -8.21 -19.96 -3.26
C LEU A 200 -9.16 -20.02 -4.46
N SER A 201 -10.46 -19.80 -4.26
CA SER A 201 -11.44 -19.78 -5.35
C SER A 201 -11.16 -18.69 -6.38
N ILE A 202 -10.80 -17.46 -5.95
CA ILE A 202 -10.37 -16.38 -6.86
C ILE A 202 -9.15 -16.81 -7.67
N LYS A 203 -8.13 -17.37 -7.00
CA LYS A 203 -6.91 -17.83 -7.67
C LYS A 203 -7.25 -18.83 -8.77
N ASN A 204 -8.06 -19.85 -8.45
CA ASN A 204 -8.44 -20.90 -9.38
C ASN A 204 -9.32 -20.37 -10.52
N ALA A 205 -10.27 -19.47 -10.24
CA ALA A 205 -11.10 -18.87 -11.28
C ALA A 205 -10.28 -18.03 -12.27
N LYS A 206 -9.27 -17.30 -11.78
CA LYS A 206 -8.34 -16.57 -12.64
C LYS A 206 -7.54 -17.52 -13.53
N ILE A 207 -6.97 -18.58 -12.95
CA ILE A 207 -6.22 -19.61 -13.69
C ILE A 207 -7.10 -20.16 -14.83
N ARG A 208 -8.29 -20.68 -14.50
CA ARG A 208 -9.25 -21.21 -15.49
C ARG A 208 -9.63 -20.20 -16.57
N ALA A 209 -9.82 -18.94 -16.21
CA ALA A 209 -10.16 -17.92 -17.20
C ALA A 209 -9.00 -17.65 -18.17
N TYR A 210 -7.76 -17.63 -17.68
CA TYR A 210 -6.58 -17.51 -18.54
C TYR A 210 -6.35 -18.75 -19.39
N ASP A 211 -6.50 -19.95 -18.83
CA ASP A 211 -6.39 -21.21 -19.57
C ASP A 211 -7.39 -21.24 -20.72
N LYS A 212 -8.67 -20.94 -20.43
CA LYS A 212 -9.73 -20.83 -21.45
C LYS A 212 -9.42 -19.75 -22.50
N MET A 213 -8.82 -18.63 -22.11
CA MET A 213 -8.41 -17.58 -23.06
C MET A 213 -7.29 -18.06 -23.99
N ILE A 214 -6.33 -18.82 -23.47
CA ILE A 214 -5.20 -19.37 -24.23
C ILE A 214 -5.69 -20.47 -25.18
N GLU A 215 -6.50 -21.40 -24.68
CA GLU A 215 -7.09 -22.50 -25.45
C GLU A 215 -7.94 -22.01 -26.62
N ASN A 216 -8.76 -20.97 -26.40
CA ASN A 216 -9.61 -20.40 -27.45
C ASN A 216 -8.88 -19.43 -28.40
N SER A 217 -7.58 -19.17 -28.17
CA SER A 217 -6.83 -18.24 -29.02
C SER A 217 -6.34 -18.93 -30.30
N ALA A 218 -6.31 -18.19 -31.40
CA ALA A 218 -5.81 -18.71 -32.69
C ALA A 218 -4.35 -19.21 -32.63
N ASN A 219 -3.56 -18.70 -31.68
CA ASN A 219 -2.19 -19.16 -31.42
C ASN A 219 -1.92 -19.21 -29.90
N PRO A 220 -2.10 -20.37 -29.26
CA PRO A 220 -1.95 -20.54 -27.81
C PRO A 220 -0.57 -20.14 -27.29
N VAL A 221 0.49 -20.52 -28.00
CA VAL A 221 1.89 -20.23 -27.60
C VAL A 221 2.16 -18.72 -27.61
N LYS A 222 1.75 -18.02 -28.67
CA LYS A 222 1.90 -16.56 -28.76
C LYS A 222 1.06 -15.85 -27.69
N SER A 223 -0.17 -16.29 -27.43
CA SER A 223 -1.03 -15.75 -26.38
C SER A 223 -0.42 -15.92 -24.99
N MET A 224 0.14 -17.09 -24.70
CA MET A 224 0.87 -17.37 -23.46
C MET A 224 2.09 -16.43 -23.31
N TRP A 225 2.92 -16.29 -24.35
CA TRP A 225 4.07 -15.39 -24.32
C TRP A 225 3.68 -13.93 -24.13
N ASN A 226 2.60 -13.49 -24.78
CA ASN A 226 2.05 -12.14 -24.59
C ASN A 226 1.61 -11.92 -23.14
N LEU A 227 1.00 -12.92 -22.50
CA LEU A 227 0.60 -12.86 -21.10
C LEU A 227 1.82 -12.74 -20.17
N ILE A 228 2.87 -13.52 -20.43
CA ILE A 228 4.13 -13.46 -19.68
C ILE A 228 4.79 -12.08 -19.86
N ASN A 229 4.88 -11.58 -21.09
CA ASN A 229 5.49 -10.28 -21.40
C ASN A 229 4.71 -9.11 -20.81
N LYS A 230 3.37 -9.20 -20.71
CA LYS A 230 2.54 -8.21 -20.00
C LYS A 230 2.79 -8.18 -18.49
N ARG A 231 3.15 -9.32 -17.89
CA ARG A 231 3.33 -9.47 -16.43
C ARG A 231 4.76 -9.33 -15.96
N ARG A 232 5.73 -9.55 -16.85
CA ARG A 232 7.04 -8.95 -16.67
C ARG A 232 6.76 -7.47 -16.63
N THR A 233 6.87 -6.86 -15.44
CA THR A 233 7.02 -5.41 -15.34
C THR A 233 7.99 -5.07 -16.46
N THR A 234 7.56 -4.23 -17.42
CA THR A 234 8.53 -3.41 -18.12
C THR A 234 9.26 -2.76 -16.96
N SER A 235 10.39 -3.34 -16.54
CA SER A 235 11.41 -2.56 -15.89
C SER A 235 11.47 -1.39 -16.83
N ASP A 236 11.04 -0.21 -16.37
CA ASP A 236 11.33 1.01 -17.09
C ASP A 236 12.73 0.77 -17.59
N SER A 237 12.89 0.76 -18.91
CA SER A 237 14.23 0.70 -19.45
C SER A 237 14.80 2.03 -18.97
N VAL A 238 15.30 2.03 -17.74
CA VAL A 238 16.30 2.94 -17.25
C VAL A 238 17.35 2.67 -18.28
N LYS A 239 17.33 3.48 -19.34
CA LYS A 239 18.41 3.49 -20.31
C LYS A 239 19.62 3.60 -19.41
N PRO A 240 20.48 2.57 -19.35
CA PRO A 240 21.63 2.64 -18.48
C PRO A 240 22.32 3.96 -18.83
N ARG A 241 22.38 4.87 -17.86
CA ARG A 241 23.06 6.16 -18.06
C ARG A 241 24.53 5.94 -18.40
N LEU A 242 25.05 4.78 -18.00
CA LEU A 242 26.36 4.26 -18.37
C LEU A 242 26.32 3.68 -19.78
N ASN A 243 26.98 4.36 -20.71
CA ASN A 243 27.32 3.76 -22.00
C ASN A 243 28.42 2.69 -21.82
N SER A 244 28.61 1.82 -22.82
CA SER A 244 29.58 0.71 -22.74
C SER A 244 31.03 1.16 -22.49
N GLY A 245 31.40 2.35 -22.96
CA GLY A 245 32.69 3.00 -22.71
C GLY A 245 32.87 3.43 -21.25
N GLU A 246 31.88 4.11 -20.68
CA GLU A 246 31.92 4.53 -19.27
C GLU A 246 31.93 3.32 -18.32
N PHE A 247 31.21 2.26 -18.67
CA PHE A 247 31.27 0.99 -17.94
C PHE A 247 32.67 0.37 -18.02
N LYS A 248 33.28 0.33 -19.20
CA LYS A 248 34.63 -0.19 -19.37
C LYS A 248 35.64 0.62 -18.55
N GLU A 249 35.56 1.95 -18.60
CA GLU A 249 36.45 2.86 -17.90
C GLU A 249 36.35 2.73 -16.37
N TYR A 250 35.13 2.58 -15.83
CA TYR A 250 34.91 2.25 -14.43
C TYR A 250 35.61 0.95 -14.03
N PHE A 251 35.39 -0.15 -14.75
CA PHE A 251 35.99 -1.44 -14.39
C PHE A 251 37.51 -1.48 -14.58
N THR A 252 38.07 -0.70 -15.50
CA THR A 252 39.54 -0.57 -15.65
C THR A 252 40.18 0.34 -14.62
N SER A 253 39.44 1.27 -14.01
CA SER A 253 39.95 2.20 -12.98
C SER A 253 39.81 1.66 -11.55
N VAL A 254 38.88 0.73 -11.31
CA VAL A 254 38.67 0.07 -10.00
C VAL A 254 39.94 -0.57 -9.40
N PRO A 255 40.80 -1.29 -10.15
CA PRO A 255 42.03 -1.86 -9.60
C PRO A 255 42.98 -0.81 -9.02
N HIS A 256 43.08 0.36 -9.65
CA HIS A 256 43.92 1.47 -9.18
C HIS A 256 43.38 2.09 -7.89
N THR A 257 42.06 2.02 -7.68
CA THR A 257 41.38 2.60 -6.52
C THR A 257 41.38 1.65 -5.31
N LEU A 258 41.33 0.33 -5.55
CA LEU A 258 41.30 -0.70 -4.50
C LEU A 258 42.67 -0.95 -3.85
N SER A 259 43.78 -0.60 -4.51
CA SER A 259 45.12 -0.70 -3.92
C SER A 259 45.34 0.22 -2.70
N VAL A 260 44.44 1.18 -2.46
CA VAL A 260 44.55 2.13 -1.34
C VAL A 260 43.77 1.68 -0.09
N ARG A 261 42.86 0.69 -0.20
CA ARG A 261 41.99 0.26 0.93
C ARG A 261 42.08 -1.23 1.19
N LYS A 262 43.21 -1.69 1.75
CA LYS A 262 43.28 -2.96 2.48
C LYS A 262 43.45 -2.69 3.97
N THR A 263 42.34 -2.47 4.66
CA THR A 263 42.22 -2.72 6.12
C THR A 263 40.76 -3.02 6.46
N MET A 264 40.53 -4.26 6.94
CA MET A 264 39.43 -4.77 7.78
C MET A 264 37.97 -4.54 7.27
N VAL A 265 37.06 -5.52 7.26
CA VAL A 265 36.57 -6.39 8.34
C VAL A 265 35.87 -7.62 7.71
N SER A 266 36.05 -8.80 8.29
CA SER A 266 35.19 -9.97 8.05
C SER A 266 33.97 -9.95 8.99
N TYR A 267 32.77 -10.10 8.45
CA TYR A 267 31.54 -10.32 9.24
C TYR A 267 30.95 -11.69 8.94
N SER A 268 30.57 -12.40 10.01
CA SER A 268 29.89 -13.69 10.00
C SER A 268 28.44 -13.56 9.50
N GLY A 269 28.03 -14.51 8.66
CA GLY A 269 26.73 -14.53 8.00
C GLY A 269 25.60 -14.98 8.92
N GLY A 270 24.93 -14.01 9.56
CA GLY A 270 23.56 -14.18 10.05
C GLY A 270 22.52 -13.91 8.95
N MET A 271 21.39 -14.61 9.02
CA MET A 271 20.23 -14.38 8.16
C MET A 271 19.43 -13.22 8.75
N PHE A 272 19.30 -12.11 8.02
CA PHE A 272 18.61 -10.91 8.54
C PHE A 272 17.48 -10.50 7.60
N LEU A 273 16.33 -10.21 8.19
CA LEU A 273 15.18 -9.62 7.54
C LEU A 273 15.11 -8.14 7.94
N ARG A 274 14.81 -7.28 6.96
CA ARG A 274 14.47 -5.86 7.20
C ARG A 274 13.02 -5.62 6.84
N ILE A 275 12.30 -4.92 7.71
CA ILE A 275 10.90 -4.54 7.53
C ILE A 275 10.84 -3.01 7.55
N CYS A 276 10.24 -2.41 6.53
CA CYS A 276 9.97 -0.98 6.47
C CYS A 276 8.46 -0.78 6.62
N ILE A 277 8.07 0.06 7.56
CA ILE A 277 6.67 0.33 7.91
C ILE A 277 6.47 1.85 7.81
N SER A 278 5.40 2.27 7.15
CA SER A 278 5.03 3.67 6.98
C SER A 278 3.74 3.99 7.73
N GLY A 279 3.74 5.11 8.45
CA GLY A 279 2.58 5.64 9.13
C GLY A 279 1.58 6.22 8.12
N LEU A 280 0.29 6.01 8.35
CA LEU A 280 -0.76 6.71 7.65
C LEU A 280 -1.04 8.01 8.41
N GLN A 281 -0.43 9.13 8.00
CA GLN A 281 -0.91 10.44 8.48
C GLN A 281 -2.36 10.61 8.01
N LYS A 282 -3.28 10.82 8.97
CA LYS A 282 -4.64 11.27 8.69
C LYS A 282 -4.67 12.77 8.51
#